data_AF-A0A6I7PNA9-F1
#
_entry.id   AF-A0A6I7PNA9-F1
#
_cell.length_a   1.000
_cell.length_b   1.000
_cell.length_c   1.000
_cell.angle_alpha   90.00
_cell.angle_beta   90.00
_cell.angle_gamma   90.00
#
_symmetry.space_group_name_H-M   'P 1'
#
loop_
_entity.id
_entity.type
_entity.pdbx_description
1 polymer ?
#
loop_
_entity_poly.entity_id
_entity_poly.type
_entity_poly.pdbx_seq_one_letter_code
_entity_poly.pdbx_strand_id
1 'polypeptide(L)'
;MLESPARAGEQVWVALRKSCVRSGSSDPRTIDDAHALHRRVLDVSPYFLTINPLDVDCLEVTYGFDFDASANHHAVALDALFAHSPLAAAVDGLDARPIDVQPCIGFALNDRCDLQAFFEVKGRTSVREVRQGRFSEDALHVCVTVRKFGSLHDIKELPALYDELAAHAERLVEQRAVPHLLAPIRDAIASSRA
;
A
#
# COMPACT_ATOMS: atom_id res chain seq x y z
N MET A 1 11.00 8.75 15.43
CA MET A 1 10.04 9.13 14.38
C MET A 1 9.25 10.27 14.98
N LEU A 2 9.52 11.51 14.57
CA LEU A 2 8.71 12.66 15.00
C LEU A 2 7.51 12.65 14.07
N GLU A 3 6.43 12.02 14.51
CA GLU A 3 5.13 12.18 13.87
C GLU A 3 4.70 13.62 14.13
N SER A 4 4.79 14.46 13.10
CA SER A 4 4.10 15.75 13.14
C SER A 4 2.60 15.45 13.13
N PRO A 5 1.77 16.13 13.95
CA PRO A 5 0.34 15.86 13.98
C PRO A 5 -0.25 16.00 12.58
N ALA A 6 -1.17 15.11 12.21
CA ALA A 6 -1.84 15.10 10.92
C ALA A 6 -2.50 16.48 10.68
N ARG A 7 -1.85 17.31 9.86
CA ARG A 7 -2.45 18.51 9.30
C ARG A 7 -3.17 18.09 8.03
N ALA A 8 -4.47 18.35 7.94
CA ALA A 8 -5.19 18.21 6.67
C ALA A 8 -4.46 19.01 5.59
N GLY A 9 -4.04 18.35 4.51
CA GLY A 9 -3.30 18.94 3.38
C GLY A 9 -2.11 18.12 2.92
N GLU A 10 -1.46 18.60 1.85
CA GLU A 10 -0.25 18.01 1.26
C GLU A 10 0.84 17.79 2.32
N GLN A 11 1.22 16.54 2.54
CA GLN A 11 2.29 16.17 3.45
C GLN A 11 3.39 15.46 2.68
N VAL A 12 4.63 15.84 2.98
CA VAL A 12 5.82 15.14 2.49
C VAL A 12 6.71 14.80 3.66
N TRP A 13 7.33 13.63 3.62
CA TRP A 13 8.23 13.20 4.68
C TRP A 13 9.40 12.39 4.11
N VAL A 14 10.52 12.46 4.82
CA VAL A 14 11.69 11.61 4.60
C VAL A 14 12.05 10.99 5.94
N ALA A 15 12.27 9.68 5.95
CA ALA A 15 12.63 8.93 7.13
C ALA A 15 13.91 8.14 6.88
N LEU A 16 14.89 8.37 7.74
CA LEU A 16 16.09 7.54 7.82
C LEU A 16 15.89 6.48 8.90
N ARG A 17 16.25 5.23 8.58
CA ARG A 17 16.39 4.11 9.52
C ARG A 17 17.75 3.47 9.33
N LYS A 18 18.13 2.57 10.24
CA LYS A 18 19.44 1.90 10.23
C LYS A 18 19.78 1.26 8.88
N SER A 19 18.78 0.72 8.18
CA SER A 19 18.96 -0.04 6.93
C SER A 19 18.05 0.43 5.79
N CYS A 20 17.41 1.60 5.90
CA CYS A 20 16.61 2.11 4.79
C CYS A 20 16.45 3.63 4.81
N VAL A 21 16.35 4.20 3.61
CA VAL A 21 15.87 5.55 3.36
C VAL A 21 14.46 5.41 2.80
N ARG A 22 13.51 6.15 3.37
CA ARG A 22 12.13 6.20 2.87
C ARG A 22 11.73 7.64 2.65
N SER A 23 10.90 7.85 1.64
CA SER A 23 10.20 9.11 1.42
C SER A 23 8.74 8.80 1.13
N GLY A 24 7.87 9.75 1.44
CA GLY A 24 6.43 9.62 1.21
C GLY A 24 5.82 10.97 0.94
N SER A 25 4.74 10.94 0.16
CA SER A 25 3.86 12.08 -0.08
C SER A 25 2.42 11.62 0.10
N SER A 26 1.64 12.39 0.88
CA SER A 26 0.21 12.19 1.10
C SER A 26 -0.52 13.42 0.56
N ASP A 27 -1.62 13.18 -0.14
CA ASP A 27 -2.44 14.22 -0.79
C ASP A 27 -1.62 15.24 -1.62
N PRO A 28 -0.74 14.78 -2.54
CA PRO A 28 0.03 15.69 -3.38
C PRO A 28 -0.88 16.46 -4.33
N ARG A 29 -0.48 17.69 -4.70
CA ARG A 29 -1.24 18.51 -5.66
C ARG A 29 -1.33 17.86 -7.04
N THR A 30 -0.23 17.22 -7.46
CA THR A 30 -0.15 16.39 -8.65
C THR A 30 0.69 15.16 -8.36
N ILE A 31 0.46 14.07 -9.09
CA ILE A 31 1.30 12.86 -8.94
C ILE A 31 2.78 13.17 -9.25
N ASP A 32 3.05 14.10 -10.17
CA ASP A 32 4.40 14.56 -10.51
C ASP A 32 5.12 15.22 -9.34
N ASP A 33 4.41 15.97 -8.49
CA ASP A 33 4.98 16.56 -7.28
C ASP A 33 5.49 15.46 -6.32
N ALA A 34 4.74 14.37 -6.17
CA ALA A 34 5.17 13.22 -5.38
C ALA A 34 6.41 12.54 -6.00
N HIS A 35 6.40 12.29 -7.32
CA HIS A 35 7.56 11.72 -8.01
C HIS A 35 8.81 12.58 -7.91
N ALA A 36 8.67 13.91 -7.99
CA ALA A 36 9.79 14.85 -7.87
C ALA A 36 10.51 14.71 -6.52
N LEU A 37 9.76 14.54 -5.42
CA LEU A 37 10.34 14.28 -4.10
C LEU A 37 11.14 12.97 -4.10
N HIS A 38 10.54 11.87 -4.56
CA HIS A 38 11.15 10.55 -4.52
C HIS A 38 12.42 10.48 -5.36
N ARG A 39 12.38 11.01 -6.60
CA ARG A 39 13.56 11.15 -7.45
C ARG A 39 14.66 11.94 -6.77
N ARG A 40 14.30 13.05 -6.12
CA ARG A 40 15.29 13.91 -5.45
C ARG A 40 15.95 13.22 -4.27
N VAL A 41 15.19 12.45 -3.48
CA VAL A 41 15.74 11.67 -2.36
C VAL A 41 16.67 10.59 -2.88
N LEU A 42 16.32 9.89 -3.95
CA LEU A 42 17.16 8.84 -4.53
C LEU A 42 18.40 9.37 -5.25
N ASP A 43 18.32 10.57 -5.83
CA ASP A 43 19.46 11.28 -6.45
C ASP A 43 20.46 11.73 -5.39
N VAL A 44 19.99 12.28 -4.26
CA VAL A 44 20.86 12.94 -3.30
C VAL A 44 21.31 12.00 -2.17
N SER A 45 20.40 11.21 -1.60
CA SER A 45 20.68 10.45 -0.37
C SER A 45 21.87 9.49 -0.44
N PRO A 46 22.19 8.81 -1.56
CA PRO A 46 23.31 7.88 -1.57
C PRO A 46 24.66 8.54 -1.33
N TYR A 47 24.85 9.77 -1.83
CA TYR A 47 26.09 10.52 -1.65
C TYR A 47 26.26 11.02 -0.22
N PHE A 48 25.18 11.44 0.44
CA PHE A 48 25.22 11.95 1.82
C PHE A 48 25.31 10.82 2.85
N LEU A 49 24.83 9.63 2.51
CA LEU A 49 24.78 8.48 3.40
C LEU A 49 25.87 7.44 3.10
N THR A 50 26.73 7.70 2.11
CA THR A 50 27.80 6.79 1.67
C THR A 50 27.24 5.40 1.31
N ILE A 51 26.11 5.37 0.60
CA ILE A 51 25.48 4.13 0.14
C ILE A 51 26.18 3.70 -1.16
N ASN A 52 26.77 2.51 -1.15
CA ASN A 52 27.37 1.91 -2.33
C ASN A 52 26.33 1.10 -3.13
N PRO A 53 26.54 0.83 -4.42
CA PRO A 53 25.62 0.04 -5.24
C PRO A 53 25.32 -1.36 -4.66
N LEU A 54 26.31 -1.98 -4.02
CA LEU A 54 26.18 -3.28 -3.36
C LEU A 54 25.42 -3.23 -2.02
N ASP A 55 25.26 -2.05 -1.43
CA ASP A 55 24.49 -1.86 -0.19
C ASP A 55 22.98 -1.80 -0.46
N VAL A 56 22.57 -1.67 -1.73
CA VAL A 56 21.16 -1.61 -2.14
C VAL A 56 20.68 -3.01 -2.49
N ASP A 57 19.92 -3.60 -1.55
CA ASP A 57 19.29 -4.92 -1.77
C ASP A 57 17.97 -4.82 -2.55
N CYS A 58 17.25 -3.70 -2.37
CA CYS A 58 15.89 -3.54 -2.87
C CYS A 58 15.52 -2.07 -3.02
N LEU A 59 14.80 -1.75 -4.11
CA LEU A 59 14.04 -0.51 -4.25
C LEU A 59 12.55 -0.82 -4.33
N GLU A 60 11.73 -0.05 -3.62
CA GLU A 60 10.29 -0.27 -3.50
C GLU A 60 9.52 1.05 -3.68
N VAL A 61 8.41 0.98 -4.42
CA VAL A 61 7.41 2.04 -4.58
C VAL A 61 6.08 1.51 -4.10
N THR A 62 5.37 2.27 -3.26
CA THR A 62 4.05 1.89 -2.73
C THR A 62 3.06 3.02 -2.92
N TYR A 63 1.89 2.70 -3.46
CA TYR A 63 0.70 3.55 -3.50
C TYR A 63 -0.27 3.07 -2.42
N GLY A 64 -0.67 3.97 -1.52
CA GLY A 64 -1.64 3.70 -0.47
C GLY A 64 -2.97 4.41 -0.74
N PHE A 65 -4.07 3.73 -0.42
CA PHE A 65 -5.42 4.27 -0.51
C PHE A 65 -6.14 4.00 0.81
N ASP A 66 -6.71 5.06 1.39
CA ASP A 66 -7.39 5.00 2.67
C ASP A 66 -8.89 5.21 2.46
N PHE A 67 -9.69 4.32 3.05
CA PHE A 67 -11.15 4.41 3.04
C PHE A 67 -11.69 4.62 4.45
N ASP A 68 -12.41 5.71 4.66
CA ASP A 68 -13.12 5.94 5.92
C ASP A 68 -14.32 4.99 6.03
N ALA A 69 -14.24 4.03 6.95
CA ALA A 69 -15.28 3.03 7.12
C ALA A 69 -15.62 2.86 8.61
N SER A 70 -16.73 3.45 9.04
CA SER A 70 -17.31 3.25 10.38
C SER A 70 -18.02 1.88 10.48
N ALA A 71 -17.35 0.81 10.08
CA ALA A 71 -17.88 -0.54 9.98
C ALA A 71 -16.82 -1.58 10.38
N ASN A 72 -17.20 -2.86 10.43
CA ASN A 72 -16.22 -3.93 10.59
C ASN A 72 -15.41 -4.08 9.29
N HIS A 73 -14.18 -3.55 9.28
CA HIS A 73 -13.27 -3.61 8.14
C HIS A 73 -13.05 -5.03 7.60
N HIS A 74 -13.03 -6.03 8.48
CA HIS A 74 -12.84 -7.43 8.10
C HIS A 74 -14.05 -8.01 7.39
N ALA A 75 -15.26 -7.56 7.76
CA ALA A 75 -16.48 -7.92 7.06
C ALA A 75 -16.53 -7.25 5.69
N VAL A 76 -16.20 -5.96 5.61
CA VAL A 76 -16.09 -5.23 4.33
C VAL A 76 -15.12 -5.94 3.38
N ALA A 77 -13.93 -6.33 3.85
CA ALA A 77 -12.95 -7.03 3.02
C ALA A 77 -13.44 -8.42 2.58
N LEU A 78 -14.11 -9.17 3.47
CA LEU A 78 -14.70 -10.48 3.14
C LEU A 78 -15.76 -10.35 2.05
N ASP A 79 -16.69 -9.41 2.22
CA ASP A 79 -17.82 -9.21 1.32
C ASP A 79 -17.35 -8.63 -0.02
N ALA A 80 -16.46 -7.64 -0.01
CA ALA A 80 -16.03 -6.97 -1.23
C ALA A 80 -15.10 -7.83 -2.10
N LEU A 81 -14.21 -8.62 -1.48
CA LEU A 81 -13.09 -9.24 -2.20
C LEU A 81 -13.11 -10.77 -2.22
N PHE A 82 -13.82 -11.40 -1.29
CA PHE A 82 -13.93 -12.86 -1.23
C PHE A 82 -15.33 -13.37 -1.58
N ALA A 83 -16.28 -12.50 -1.93
CA ALA A 83 -17.60 -12.92 -2.39
C ALA A 83 -17.49 -14.01 -3.47
N HIS A 84 -18.28 -15.07 -3.30
CA HIS A 84 -18.32 -16.24 -4.19
C HIS A 84 -17.00 -17.04 -4.29
N SER A 85 -16.03 -16.80 -3.41
CA SER A 85 -14.81 -17.61 -3.32
C SER A 85 -14.99 -18.81 -2.37
N PRO A 86 -14.12 -19.84 -2.48
CA PRO A 86 -14.07 -20.93 -1.50
C PRO A 86 -13.81 -20.45 -0.07
N LEU A 87 -13.12 -19.32 0.11
CA LEU A 87 -12.86 -18.74 1.44
C LEU A 87 -14.13 -18.21 2.08
N ALA A 88 -14.97 -17.50 1.32
CA ALA A 88 -16.28 -17.07 1.81
C ALA A 88 -17.19 -18.27 2.09
N ALA A 89 -17.19 -19.28 1.21
CA ALA A 89 -17.98 -20.50 1.40
C ALA A 89 -17.55 -21.30 2.66
N ALA A 90 -16.27 -21.24 3.05
CA ALA A 90 -15.77 -21.93 4.24
C ALA A 90 -16.30 -21.34 5.56
N VAL A 91 -16.73 -20.08 5.56
CA VAL A 91 -17.29 -19.40 6.73
C VAL A 91 -18.79 -19.13 6.62
N ASP A 92 -19.39 -19.47 5.47
CA ASP A 92 -20.82 -19.30 5.24
C ASP A 92 -21.65 -20.19 6.19
N GLY A 93 -22.77 -19.64 6.67
CA GLY A 93 -23.64 -20.29 7.65
C GLY A 93 -23.06 -20.42 9.07
N LEU A 94 -21.83 -20.00 9.33
CA LEU A 94 -21.31 -19.89 10.69
C LEU A 94 -21.91 -18.66 11.37
N ASP A 95 -22.35 -18.79 12.63
CA ASP A 95 -22.66 -17.64 13.50
C ASP A 95 -21.34 -17.01 14.01
N ALA A 96 -20.49 -16.58 13.07
CA ALA A 96 -19.16 -16.04 13.32
C ALA A 96 -19.05 -14.62 12.76
N ARG A 97 -18.35 -13.75 13.49
CA ARG A 97 -18.03 -12.40 13.05
C ARG A 97 -16.59 -12.36 12.54
N PRO A 98 -16.32 -11.82 11.32
CA PRO A 98 -14.95 -11.63 10.85
C PRO A 98 -14.16 -10.73 11.81
N ILE A 99 -12.98 -11.20 12.23
CA ILE A 99 -12.09 -10.45 13.14
C ILE A 99 -10.70 -10.22 12.55
N ASP A 100 -10.34 -10.93 11.47
CA ASP A 100 -9.08 -10.76 10.76
C ASP A 100 -9.22 -11.27 9.32
N VAL A 101 -9.46 -10.35 8.38
CA VAL A 101 -9.54 -10.64 6.95
C VAL A 101 -8.65 -9.64 6.22
N GLN A 102 -7.43 -10.08 5.91
CA GLN A 102 -6.39 -9.26 5.29
C GLN A 102 -5.92 -9.85 3.96
N PRO A 103 -6.68 -9.64 2.86
CA PRO A 103 -6.26 -10.05 1.53
C PRO A 103 -4.84 -9.57 1.20
N CYS A 104 -3.98 -10.49 0.79
CA CYS A 104 -2.63 -10.20 0.33
C CYS A 104 -2.31 -11.11 -0.85
N ILE A 105 -1.92 -10.51 -1.99
CA ILE A 105 -1.53 -11.23 -3.20
C ILE A 105 -0.20 -10.65 -3.68
N GLY A 106 0.82 -11.50 -3.75
CA GLY A 106 2.12 -11.17 -4.33
C GLY A 106 2.33 -11.92 -5.64
N PHE A 107 2.91 -11.26 -6.64
CA PHE A 107 3.22 -11.87 -7.94
C PHE A 107 4.49 -11.28 -8.55
N ALA A 108 5.20 -12.10 -9.32
CA ALA A 108 6.36 -11.67 -10.09
C ALA A 108 5.92 -10.94 -11.36
N LEU A 109 6.66 -9.89 -11.74
CA LEU A 109 6.47 -9.14 -12.98
C LEU A 109 7.50 -9.52 -14.06
N ASN A 110 8.41 -10.43 -13.75
CA ASN A 110 9.37 -11.01 -14.68
C ASN A 110 9.75 -12.44 -14.31
N ASP A 111 10.38 -13.16 -15.25
CA ASP A 111 10.74 -14.58 -15.08
C ASP A 111 11.80 -14.82 -14.00
N ARG A 112 12.61 -13.80 -13.69
CA ARG A 112 13.61 -13.87 -12.62
C ARG A 112 13.03 -13.73 -11.22
N CYS A 113 11.76 -13.34 -11.12
CA CYS A 113 11.07 -13.03 -9.86
C CYS A 113 11.77 -11.96 -9.01
N ASP A 114 12.67 -11.17 -9.59
CA ASP A 114 13.38 -10.08 -8.91
C ASP A 114 12.58 -8.78 -8.95
N LEU A 115 11.65 -8.63 -9.90
CA LEU A 115 10.64 -7.57 -9.92
C LEU A 115 9.30 -8.15 -9.47
N GLN A 116 8.77 -7.65 -8.36
CA GLN A 116 7.57 -8.18 -7.70
C GLN A 116 6.55 -7.08 -7.47
N ALA A 117 5.27 -7.46 -7.47
CA ALA A 117 4.16 -6.61 -7.10
C ALA A 117 3.31 -7.27 -6.00
N PHE A 118 2.73 -6.44 -5.14
CA PHE A 118 1.86 -6.85 -4.05
C PHE A 118 0.60 -5.99 -4.02
N PHE A 119 -0.54 -6.64 -3.78
CA PHE A 119 -1.78 -5.99 -3.38
C PHE A 119 -2.11 -6.42 -1.95
N GLU A 120 -2.28 -5.46 -1.06
CA GLU A 120 -2.55 -5.70 0.36
C GLU A 120 -3.75 -4.87 0.81
N VAL A 121 -4.64 -5.49 1.59
CA VAL A 121 -5.77 -4.81 2.25
C VAL A 121 -5.66 -5.04 3.76
N LYS A 122 -5.64 -3.95 4.53
CA LYS A 122 -5.43 -3.98 5.99
C LYS A 122 -6.50 -3.17 6.72
N GLY A 123 -7.37 -3.89 7.42
CA GLY A 123 -8.34 -3.30 8.34
C GLY A 123 -7.72 -2.99 9.70
N ARG A 124 -8.19 -1.90 10.32
CA ARG A 124 -7.81 -1.52 11.70
C ARG A 124 -8.81 -1.93 12.78
N THR A 125 -9.93 -2.55 12.41
CA THR A 125 -10.98 -2.91 13.38
C THR A 125 -10.44 -3.95 14.37
N SER A 126 -10.51 -3.62 15.65
CA SER A 126 -10.10 -4.50 16.74
C SER A 126 -11.19 -5.50 17.12
N VAL A 127 -10.80 -6.62 17.73
CA VAL A 127 -11.74 -7.61 18.29
C VAL A 127 -12.71 -6.99 19.31
N ARG A 128 -12.25 -5.97 20.05
CA ARG A 128 -13.08 -5.24 21.01
C ARG A 128 -14.24 -4.53 20.31
N GLU A 129 -13.97 -3.86 19.20
CA GLU A 129 -14.98 -3.14 18.41
C GLU A 129 -15.97 -4.12 17.78
N VAL A 130 -15.48 -5.23 17.21
CA VAL A 130 -16.35 -6.31 16.69
C VAL A 130 -17.29 -6.84 17.78
N ARG A 131 -16.79 -7.04 19.00
CA ARG A 131 -17.61 -7.49 20.14
C ARG A 131 -18.63 -6.43 20.58
N GLN A 132 -18.30 -5.15 20.49
CA GLN A 132 -19.15 -4.04 20.95
C GLN A 132 -20.14 -3.57 19.88
N GLY A 133 -19.93 -3.94 18.61
CA GLY A 133 -20.72 -3.45 17.47
C GLY A 133 -20.59 -1.93 17.28
N ARG A 134 -19.47 -1.35 17.74
CA ARG A 134 -19.18 0.09 17.64
C ARG A 134 -17.80 0.23 17.02
N PHE A 135 -17.75 0.90 15.88
CA PHE A 135 -16.55 1.04 15.07
C PHE A 135 -16.12 2.50 15.04
N SER A 136 -14.82 2.75 15.19
CA SER A 136 -14.23 4.07 14.97
C SER A 136 -14.31 4.46 13.49
N GLU A 137 -14.07 5.75 13.20
CA GLU A 137 -13.82 6.23 11.83
C GLU A 137 -12.35 6.01 11.44
N ASP A 138 -11.80 4.84 11.75
CA ASP A 138 -10.47 4.47 11.28
C ASP A 138 -10.51 4.12 9.78
N ALA A 139 -9.39 4.31 9.10
CA ALA A 139 -9.27 3.95 7.69
C ALA A 139 -9.03 2.45 7.48
N LEU A 140 -9.67 1.89 6.45
CA LEU A 140 -9.31 0.65 5.79
C LEU A 140 -8.25 0.95 4.72
N HIS A 141 -7.08 0.32 4.83
CA HIS A 141 -5.89 0.61 4.00
C HIS A 141 -5.81 -0.37 2.83
N VAL A 142 -5.59 0.13 1.62
CA VAL A 142 -5.23 -0.67 0.44
C VAL A 142 -3.88 -0.21 -0.08
N CYS A 143 -2.93 -1.13 -0.23
CA CYS A 143 -1.60 -0.83 -0.74
C CYS A 143 -1.33 -1.59 -2.04
N VAL A 144 -0.75 -0.88 -3.02
CA VAL A 144 -0.14 -1.46 -4.21
C VAL A 144 1.36 -1.19 -4.13
N THR A 145 2.15 -2.25 -4.02
CA THR A 145 3.59 -2.15 -3.88
C THR A 145 4.27 -2.81 -5.06
N VAL A 146 5.24 -2.13 -5.67
CA VAL A 146 6.15 -2.71 -6.66
C VAL A 146 7.58 -2.56 -6.15
N ARG A 147 8.33 -3.65 -6.18
CA ARG A 147 9.70 -3.67 -5.70
C ARG A 147 10.61 -4.48 -6.60
N LYS A 148 11.87 -4.06 -6.70
CA LYS A 148 12.92 -4.78 -7.40
C LYS A 148 14.06 -5.10 -6.46
N PHE A 149 14.42 -6.37 -6.42
CA PHE A 149 15.59 -6.88 -5.72
C PHE A 149 16.80 -6.95 -6.64
N GLY A 150 17.97 -6.94 -6.03
CA GLY A 150 19.24 -7.14 -6.71
C GLY A 150 20.14 -5.92 -6.60
N SER A 151 21.44 -6.17 -6.65
CA SER A 151 22.46 -5.13 -6.55
C SER A 151 22.43 -4.22 -7.77
N LEU A 152 22.76 -2.95 -7.54
CA LEU A 152 22.95 -1.97 -8.61
C LEU A 152 24.38 -2.07 -9.16
N HIS A 153 24.56 -1.70 -10.42
CA HIS A 153 25.91 -1.51 -10.99
C HIS A 153 26.44 -0.11 -10.66
N ASP A 154 25.64 0.93 -10.89
CA ASP A 154 25.91 2.31 -10.50
C ASP A 154 24.76 2.86 -9.65
N ILE A 155 25.08 3.59 -8.59
CA ILE A 155 24.10 4.23 -7.70
C ILE A 155 23.27 5.30 -8.42
N LYS A 156 23.80 5.86 -9.52
CA LYS A 156 23.11 6.80 -10.41
C LYS A 156 21.92 6.19 -11.15
N GLU A 157 21.79 4.86 -11.14
CA GLU A 157 20.65 4.16 -11.74
C GLU A 157 19.38 4.28 -10.88
N LEU A 158 19.50 4.64 -9.59
CA LEU A 158 18.35 4.67 -8.67
C LEU A 158 17.15 5.51 -9.15
N PRO A 159 17.32 6.75 -9.68
CA PRO A 159 16.19 7.52 -10.19
C PRO A 159 15.53 6.88 -11.40
N ALA A 160 16.31 6.31 -12.32
CA ALA A 160 15.77 5.62 -13.50
C ALA A 160 15.04 4.33 -13.11
N LEU A 161 15.61 3.57 -12.17
CA LEU A 161 14.96 2.38 -11.63
C LEU A 161 13.66 2.74 -10.91
N TYR A 162 13.63 3.84 -10.15
CA TYR A 162 12.41 4.35 -9.54
C TYR A 162 11.33 4.64 -10.58
N ASP A 163 11.68 5.30 -11.69
CA ASP A 163 10.74 5.59 -12.77
C ASP A 163 10.15 4.32 -13.40
N GLU A 164 10.96 3.28 -13.58
CA GLU A 164 10.47 1.96 -14.01
C GLU A 164 9.46 1.38 -13.01
N LEU A 165 9.78 1.38 -11.71
CA LEU A 165 8.88 0.83 -10.67
C LEU A 165 7.58 1.63 -10.55
N ALA A 166 7.67 2.97 -10.61
CA ALA A 166 6.52 3.87 -10.60
C ALA A 166 5.59 3.57 -11.78
N ALA A 167 6.13 3.49 -13.01
CA ALA A 167 5.35 3.16 -14.20
C ALA A 167 4.71 1.75 -14.14
N HIS A 168 5.34 0.79 -13.46
CA HIS A 168 4.72 -0.51 -13.17
C HIS A 168 3.58 -0.38 -12.15
N ALA A 169 3.80 0.35 -11.07
CA ALA A 169 2.85 0.53 -9.99
C ALA A 169 1.60 1.30 -10.46
N GLU A 170 1.76 2.40 -11.18
CA GLU A 170 0.66 3.20 -11.75
C GLU A 170 -0.22 2.36 -12.67
N ARG A 171 0.39 1.60 -13.59
CA ARG A 171 -0.37 0.68 -14.46
C ARG A 171 -1.14 -0.36 -13.66
N LEU A 172 -0.56 -0.92 -12.61
CA LEU A 172 -1.25 -1.88 -11.74
C LEU A 172 -2.38 -1.22 -10.96
N VAL A 173 -2.18 0.01 -10.48
CA VAL A 173 -3.22 0.80 -9.82
C VAL A 173 -4.39 1.00 -10.76
N GLU A 174 -4.15 1.60 -11.93
CA GLU A 174 -5.20 1.97 -12.88
C GLU A 174 -5.93 0.75 -13.46
N GLN A 175 -5.19 -0.26 -13.90
CA GLN A 175 -5.76 -1.38 -14.65
C GLN A 175 -6.29 -2.49 -13.76
N ARG A 176 -5.79 -2.61 -12.51
CA ARG A 176 -6.11 -3.75 -11.64
C ARG A 176 -6.66 -3.32 -10.30
N ALA A 177 -5.95 -2.48 -9.55
CA ALA A 177 -6.37 -2.15 -8.19
C ALA A 177 -7.66 -1.33 -8.19
N VAL A 178 -7.79 -0.33 -9.06
CA VAL A 178 -9.01 0.49 -9.17
C VAL A 178 -10.26 -0.37 -9.43
N PRO A 179 -10.34 -1.18 -10.49
CA PRO A 179 -11.55 -1.93 -10.80
C PRO A 179 -11.79 -3.15 -9.89
N HIS A 180 -10.74 -3.75 -9.31
CA HIS A 180 -10.87 -5.05 -8.62
C HIS A 180 -10.63 -5.00 -7.11
N LEU A 181 -10.11 -3.89 -6.57
CA LEU A 181 -9.91 -3.71 -5.13
C LEU A 181 -10.63 -2.45 -4.64
N LEU A 182 -10.28 -1.28 -5.19
CA LEU A 182 -10.73 0.01 -4.68
C LEU A 182 -12.24 0.25 -4.91
N ALA A 183 -12.73 0.02 -6.13
CA ALA A 183 -14.14 0.19 -6.44
C ALA A 183 -15.05 -0.79 -5.66
N PRO A 184 -14.77 -2.10 -5.61
CA PRO A 184 -15.56 -3.04 -4.81
C PRO A 184 -15.58 -2.68 -3.32
N ILE A 185 -14.43 -2.30 -2.73
CA ILE A 185 -14.35 -1.87 -1.33
C ILE A 185 -15.21 -0.62 -1.10
N ARG A 186 -15.08 0.39 -1.96
CA ARG A 186 -15.88 1.62 -1.88
C ARG A 186 -17.38 1.31 -1.93
N ASP A 187 -17.79 0.45 -2.86
CA ASP A 187 -19.20 0.13 -3.07
C ASP A 187 -19.77 -0.68 -1.90
N ALA A 188 -18.97 -1.57 -1.30
CA ALA A 188 -19.33 -2.29 -0.08
C ALA A 188 -19.49 -1.35 1.14
N ILE A 189 -18.57 -0.39 1.32
CA ILE A 189 -18.67 0.63 2.39
C ILE A 189 -19.89 1.52 2.18
N ALA A 190 -20.20 1.91 0.94
CA ALA A 190 -21.39 2.71 0.64
C ALA A 190 -22.68 1.93 0.94
N SER A 191 -22.71 0.64 0.61
CA SER A 191 -23.86 -0.23 0.84
C SER A 191 -24.09 -0.54 2.33
N SER A 192 -23.03 -0.61 3.14
CA SER A 192 -23.16 -0.83 4.59
C SER A 192 -23.68 0.39 5.36
N ARG A 193 -23.72 1.57 4.73
CA ARG A 193 -24.27 2.81 5.31
C ARG A 193 -25.76 3.00 5.02
N ALA A 194 -26.35 2.20 4.12
CA ALA A 194 -27.77 2.21 3.76
C ALA A 194 -28.57 1.26 4.65
#